data_AF-A0A8I1USH7-F1
#
_entry.id   AF-A0A8I1USH7-F1
#
_cell.length_a   1.000
_cell.length_b   1.000
_cell.length_c   1.000
_cell.angle_alpha   90.00
_cell.angle_beta   90.00
_cell.angle_gamma   90.00
#
_symmetry.space_group_name_H-M   'P 1'
#
loop_
_entity.id
_entity.type
_entity.pdbx_description
1 polymer ?
#
loop_
_entity_poly.entity_id
_entity_poly.type
_entity_poly.pdbx_seq_one_letter_code
_entity_poly.pdbx_strand_id
1 'polypeptide(L)'
;MPETKDPRRRIVMCAKIDADSWDDLYNHLRNLVAGIARDGKRLSKSSVSGGYSSGHIIVVSEDETVTHDKWAAELDAWLEAHR
;
A
#
# COMPACT_ATOMS: atom_id res chain seq x y z
N MET A 1 -6.43 -15.22 -24.42
CA MET A 1 -6.28 -13.76 -24.44
C MET A 1 -5.16 -13.41 -23.49
N PRO A 2 -4.23 -12.50 -23.80
CA PRO A 2 -3.28 -12.05 -22.79
C PRO A 2 -4.07 -11.44 -21.64
N GLU A 3 -3.89 -11.93 -20.42
CA GLU A 3 -4.40 -11.24 -19.22
C GLU A 3 -3.82 -9.83 -19.24
N THR A 4 -4.67 -8.83 -19.49
CA THR A 4 -4.34 -7.43 -19.28
C THR A 4 -4.21 -7.24 -17.78
N LYS A 5 -3.00 -7.47 -17.24
CA LYS A 5 -2.68 -7.15 -15.85
C LYS A 5 -2.97 -5.68 -15.60
N ASP A 6 -3.67 -5.38 -14.51
CA ASP A 6 -3.94 -4.01 -14.11
C ASP A 6 -2.63 -3.20 -14.01
N PRO A 7 -2.60 -1.96 -14.50
CA PRO A 7 -1.41 -1.11 -14.50
C PRO A 7 -0.94 -0.88 -13.06
N ARG A 8 0.24 -1.40 -12.74
CA ARG A 8 0.76 -1.44 -11.37
C ARG A 8 1.45 -0.13 -10.99
N ARG A 9 1.15 0.41 -9.81
CA ARG A 9 1.88 1.57 -9.24
C ARG A 9 3.29 1.16 -8.75
N ARG A 10 4.23 2.11 -8.79
CA ARG A 10 5.61 1.94 -8.27
C ARG A 10 5.65 1.44 -6.83
N ILE A 11 4.82 2.02 -5.95
CA ILE A 11 4.71 1.63 -4.54
C ILE A 11 3.29 1.16 -4.30
N VAL A 12 3.15 -0.07 -3.79
CA VAL A 12 1.85 -0.66 -3.41
C VAL A 12 1.94 -1.12 -1.96
N MET A 13 1.00 -0.68 -1.14
CA MET A 13 0.83 -1.09 0.25
C MET A 13 -0.54 -1.75 0.41
N CYS A 14 -0.54 -2.96 0.95
CA CYS A 14 -1.75 -3.61 1.47
C CYS A 14 -1.67 -3.62 3.00
N ALA A 15 -2.67 -3.06 3.66
CA ALA A 15 -2.74 -3.01 5.12
C ALA A 15 -4.05 -3.65 5.59
N LYS A 16 -3.96 -4.62 6.49
CA LYS A 16 -5.06 -5.09 7.32
C LYS A 16 -4.84 -4.55 8.73
N ILE A 17 -5.83 -3.84 9.27
CA ILE A 17 -5.77 -3.29 10.62
C ILE A 17 -7.05 -3.75 11.33
N ASP A 18 -6.87 -4.43 12.46
CA ASP A 18 -7.95 -4.91 13.30
C ASP A 18 -7.91 -4.12 14.61
N ALA A 19 -9.07 -3.67 15.10
CA ALA A 19 -9.18 -2.87 16.32
C ALA A 19 -10.56 -3.03 16.97
N ASP A 20 -10.63 -2.86 18.28
CA ASP A 20 -11.87 -3.01 19.06
C ASP A 20 -12.78 -1.78 19.02
N SER A 21 -12.24 -0.61 18.64
CA SER A 21 -12.97 0.65 18.52
C SER A 21 -12.45 1.55 17.40
N TRP A 22 -13.25 2.55 17.01
CA TRP A 22 -12.84 3.57 16.05
C TRP A 22 -11.69 4.45 16.58
N ASP A 23 -11.68 4.73 17.88
CA ASP A 23 -10.61 5.49 18.53
C ASP A 23 -9.29 4.69 18.51
N ASP A 24 -9.34 3.39 18.79
CA ASP A 24 -8.18 2.51 18.68
C ASP A 24 -7.65 2.45 17.24
N LEU A 25 -8.55 2.31 16.24
CA LEU A 25 -8.17 2.30 14.83
C LEU A 25 -7.49 3.62 14.43
N TYR A 26 -8.07 4.76 14.81
CA TYR A 26 -7.51 6.09 14.52
C TYR A 26 -6.13 6.27 15.16
N ASN A 27 -5.99 5.89 16.44
CA ASN A 27 -4.72 5.96 17.16
C ASN A 27 -3.66 5.05 16.51
N HIS A 28 -4.05 3.85 16.07
CA HIS A 28 -3.15 2.93 15.38
C HIS A 28 -2.68 3.49 14.04
N LEU A 29 -3.57 4.11 13.27
CA LEU A 29 -3.22 4.80 12.01
C LEU A 29 -2.26 5.97 12.26
N ARG A 30 -2.50 6.78 13.28
CA ARG A 30 -1.57 7.86 13.66
C ARG A 30 -0.20 7.33 14.02
N ASN A 31 -0.14 6.25 14.79
CA ASN A 31 1.13 5.61 15.16
C ASN A 31 1.86 5.06 13.94
N LEU A 32 1.14 4.47 12.98
CA LEU A 32 1.71 4.01 11.73
C LEU A 32 2.34 5.17 10.94
N VAL A 33 1.61 6.28 10.78
CA VAL A 33 2.12 7.49 10.10
C VAL A 33 3.38 8.02 10.80
N ALA A 34 3.36 8.09 12.13
CA ALA A 34 4.53 8.53 12.90
C ALA A 34 5.73 7.58 12.73
N GLY A 35 5.50 6.27 12.68
CA GLY A 35 6.53 5.27 12.39
C GLY A 35 7.16 5.47 11.01
N ILE A 36 6.33 5.66 9.98
CA ILE A 36 6.79 5.95 8.61
C ILE A 36 7.65 7.21 8.57
N ALA A 37 7.21 8.28 9.24
CA ALA A 37 7.93 9.54 9.27
C ALA A 37 9.31 9.39 9.94
N ARG A 38 9.37 8.64 11.04
CA ARG A 38 10.62 8.34 11.76
C ARG A 38 11.58 7.51 10.92
N ASP A 39 11.08 6.54 10.18
CA ASP A 39 11.89 5.57 9.44
C ASP A 39 12.27 6.07 8.01
N GLY A 40 12.32 7.40 7.83
CA GLY A 40 12.76 8.03 6.59
C GLY A 40 11.71 8.05 5.47
N LYS A 41 10.42 8.09 5.82
CA LYS A 41 9.27 8.04 4.90
C LYS A 41 9.17 6.72 4.13
N ARG A 42 9.69 5.63 4.69
CA ARG A 42 9.60 4.29 4.13
C ARG A 42 9.00 3.33 5.15
N LEU A 43 8.18 2.41 4.64
CA LEU A 43 7.71 1.25 5.40
C LEU A 43 8.64 0.07 5.11
N SER A 44 8.78 -0.82 6.10
CA SER A 44 9.35 -2.14 5.86
C SER A 44 8.49 -2.92 4.85
N LYS A 45 9.12 -3.85 4.11
CA LYS A 45 8.43 -4.72 3.14
C LYS A 45 7.30 -5.52 3.79
N SER A 46 7.44 -5.84 5.06
CA SER A 46 6.39 -6.39 5.90
C SER A 46 6.48 -5.79 7.30
N SER A 47 5.31 -5.50 7.89
CA SER A 47 5.19 -5.06 9.28
C SER A 47 4.02 -5.80 9.91
N VAL A 48 4.25 -6.37 11.08
CA VAL A 48 3.21 -7.02 11.89
C VAL A 48 3.24 -6.40 13.27
N SER A 49 2.08 -5.95 13.75
CA SER A 49 1.91 -5.37 15.08
C SER A 49 0.76 -6.06 15.79
N GLY A 50 0.97 -6.44 17.04
CA GLY A 50 -0.04 -7.01 17.93
C GLY A 50 -0.11 -6.22 19.23
N GLY A 51 -1.02 -5.26 19.32
CA GLY A 51 -1.47 -4.67 20.57
C GLY A 51 -2.74 -5.37 21.06
N TYR A 52 -3.11 -5.13 22.32
CA TYR A 52 -4.28 -5.78 22.94
C TYR A 52 -5.61 -5.28 22.32
N SER A 53 -5.72 -3.97 22.03
CA SER A 53 -6.92 -3.36 21.45
C SER A 53 -6.81 -3.06 19.94
N SER A 54 -5.61 -3.14 19.35
CA SER A 54 -5.40 -2.96 17.92
C SER A 54 -4.11 -3.61 17.40
N GLY A 55 -4.12 -4.01 16.13
CA GLY A 55 -2.97 -4.64 15.46
C GLY A 55 -3.01 -4.46 13.95
N HIS A 56 -1.90 -4.74 13.27
CA HIS A 56 -1.86 -4.70 11.81
C HIS A 56 -1.00 -5.77 11.16
N ILE A 57 -1.31 -6.08 9.91
CA ILE A 57 -0.44 -6.76 8.96
C ILE A 57 -0.33 -5.85 7.74
N ILE A 58 0.88 -5.40 7.45
CA ILE A 58 1.17 -4.53 6.32
C ILE A 58 2.19 -5.24 5.43
N VAL A 59 1.91 -5.24 4.12
CA VAL A 59 2.84 -5.69 3.10
C VAL A 59 3.04 -4.55 2.12
N VAL A 60 4.32 -4.20 1.90
CA VAL A 60 4.72 -3.15 0.96
C VAL A 60 5.59 -3.78 -0.12
N SER A 61 5.27 -3.44 -1.36
CA SER A 61 6.08 -3.78 -2.51
C SER A 61 6.41 -2.52 -3.30
N GLU A 62 7.69 -2.37 -3.63
CA GLU A 62 8.22 -1.28 -4.45
C GLU A 62 8.91 -1.89 -5.67
N ASP A 63 8.61 -1.36 -6.85
CA ASP A 63 9.24 -1.73 -8.11
C ASP A 63 9.76 -0.46 -8.80
N GLU A 64 11.07 -0.22 -8.71
CA GLU A 64 11.72 0.97 -9.26
C GLU A 64 11.74 1.00 -10.79
N THR A 65 11.44 -0.12 -11.45
CA THR A 65 11.39 -0.19 -12.93
C THR A 65 10.12 0.45 -13.50
N VAL A 66 9.11 0.65 -12.65
CA VAL A 66 7.87 1.38 -12.96
C VAL A 66 8.12 2.88 -12.88
N THR A 67 8.20 3.51 -14.04
CA THR A 67 8.27 4.98 -14.16
C THR A 67 6.87 5.57 -14.35
N HIS A 68 6.75 6.88 -14.13
CA HIS A 68 5.49 7.59 -14.38
C HIS A 68 5.00 7.39 -15.81
N ASP A 69 5.88 7.57 -16.79
CA ASP A 69 5.53 7.48 -18.21
C ASP A 69 5.14 6.06 -18.61
N LYS A 70 5.85 5.04 -18.11
CA LYS A 70 5.48 3.63 -18.36
C LYS A 70 4.11 3.30 -17.77
N TRP A 71 3.86 3.72 -16.53
CA TRP A 71 2.57 3.49 -15.89
C TRP A 71 1.43 4.21 -16.63
N ALA A 72 1.65 5.44 -17.10
CA ALA A 72 0.66 6.20 -17.86
C ALA A 72 0.31 5.50 -19.19
N ALA A 73 1.32 5.06 -19.95
CA ALA A 73 1.12 4.33 -21.19
C ALA A 73 0.40 2.99 -20.97
N GLU A 74 0.73 2.26 -19.90
CA GLU A 74 0.03 1.03 -19.51
C GLU A 74 -1.42 1.29 -19.11
N LEU A 75 -1.68 2.39 -18.40
CA LEU A 75 -3.05 2.79 -18.04
C LEU A 75 -3.89 3.12 -19.27
N ASP A 76 -3.35 3.92 -20.20
CA ASP A 76 -4.07 4.30 -21.42
C ASP A 76 -4.41 3.07 -22.27
N ALA A 77 -3.46 2.15 -22.44
CA ALA A 77 -3.68 0.89 -23.15
C ALA A 77 -4.72 0.00 -22.45
N TRP A 78 -4.68 -0.08 -21.11
CA TRP A 78 -5.67 -0.83 -20.34
C TRP A 78 -7.07 -0.22 -20.49
N LEU A 79 -7.20 1.11 -20.43
CA LEU A 79 -8.47 1.82 -20.61
C LEU A 79 -9.05 1.62 -22.01
N GLU A 80 -8.22 1.64 -23.06
CA GLU A 80 -8.65 1.39 -24.44
C GLU A 80 -9.18 -0.05 -24.62
N ALA A 81 -8.51 -1.04 -24.01
CA ALA A 81 -8.92 -2.44 -24.08
C ALA A 81 -10.22 -2.76 -23.32
N HIS A 82 -10.62 -1.92 -22.36
CA HIS A 82 -11.80 -2.11 -21.50
C HIS A 82 -12.92 -1.09 -21.76
N ARG A 83 -12.83 -0.37 -22.87
CA ARG A 83 -13.86 0.57 -23.34
C ARG A 83 -14.85 -0.11 -24.28
#